data_AF-A0A4U1ED90-F1
#
_entry.id   AF-A0A4U1ED90-F1
#
_cell.length_a   1.000
_cell.length_b   1.000
_cell.length_c   1.000
_cell.angle_alpha   90.00
_cell.angle_beta   90.00
_cell.angle_gamma   90.00
#
_symmetry.space_group_name_H-M   'P 1'
#
loop_
_entity.id
_entity.type
_entity.pdbx_description
1 polymer ?
#
loop_
_entity_poly.entity_id
_entity_poly.type
_entity_poly.pdbx_seq_one_letter_code
_entity_poly.pdbx_strand_id
1 'polypeptide(L)'
;MAGWRLRAVLPPWAAIAGPLAPRCGAPSLRLVEQSGAAGLTGLPLTELASPHRQASLWPARPASPTSRPGGPCPLRIMALVISVGLTWLVASILLGGPGGGFPRIQQLFASPENSVTAEPRARKYKCGLPQPCPEEHLAFRVVSGAANVIGPKICLEDRMLMSSVKDNVGRGLNIALVNGVSGELIEARAFDMWAGDVNDLLKFIRPLHEGTLVFVASYDDPATKMNEETRKLFSDLGSKNVKDLAFRDSWVFVGAKGVQNKSPFEQHVKNSKHSNKYEGWPEALEMEGCIPRRTTAS
;
A
#
# COMPACT_ATOMS: atom_id res chain seq x y z
N MET A 1 30.54 39.48 -39.33
CA MET A 1 30.80 38.87 -40.65
C MET A 1 31.95 37.88 -40.51
N ALA A 2 31.93 36.80 -41.32
CA ALA A 2 32.82 35.63 -41.33
C ALA A 2 32.66 34.68 -40.10
N GLY A 3 32.12 33.45 -40.19
CA GLY A 3 31.73 32.63 -41.33
C GLY A 3 32.81 31.61 -41.70
N TRP A 4 33.03 30.57 -40.89
CA TRP A 4 33.89 29.43 -41.26
C TRP A 4 33.08 28.13 -41.19
N ARG A 5 32.74 27.63 -42.38
CA ARG A 5 32.22 26.28 -42.65
C ARG A 5 33.44 25.36 -42.81
N LEU A 6 33.48 24.22 -42.13
CA LEU A 6 34.26 23.07 -42.60
C LEU A 6 33.29 21.95 -43.00
N ARG A 7 33.35 21.60 -44.29
CA ARG A 7 32.75 20.41 -44.86
C ARG A 7 33.68 19.21 -44.65
N ALA A 8 33.03 18.06 -44.56
CA ALA A 8 33.56 16.73 -44.33
C ALA A 8 34.66 16.28 -45.31
N VAL A 9 35.54 15.41 -44.81
CA VAL A 9 36.34 14.47 -45.59
C VAL A 9 36.13 13.09 -44.98
N LEU A 10 35.46 12.20 -45.70
CA LEU A 10 35.44 10.75 -45.47
C LEU A 10 36.64 10.12 -46.19
N PRO A 11 37.31 9.13 -45.59
CA PRO A 11 38.00 8.09 -46.34
C PRO A 11 37.42 6.69 -46.05
N PRO A 12 37.76 5.70 -46.90
CA PRO A 12 36.80 4.72 -47.37
C PRO A 12 37.17 3.30 -46.93
N TRP A 13 36.40 2.66 -46.05
CA TRP A 13 36.36 1.20 -45.93
C TRP A 13 34.95 0.74 -45.57
N ALA A 14 34.12 0.59 -46.60
CA ALA A 14 32.97 -0.28 -46.52
C ALA A 14 33.42 -1.74 -46.67
N ALA A 15 32.66 -2.62 -46.03
CA ALA A 15 32.54 -4.06 -46.26
C ALA A 15 33.59 -4.98 -45.60
N ILE A 16 33.26 -5.50 -44.40
CA ILE A 16 33.10 -6.95 -44.17
C ILE A 16 31.91 -7.15 -43.21
N ALA A 17 30.97 -7.99 -43.64
CA ALA A 17 29.73 -8.33 -42.96
C ALA A 17 29.90 -9.50 -41.96
N GLY A 18 29.09 -9.49 -40.91
CA GLY A 18 28.80 -10.68 -40.09
C GLY A 18 28.23 -10.34 -38.70
N PRO A 19 26.90 -10.42 -38.47
CA PRO A 19 26.33 -10.25 -37.14
C PRO A 19 26.10 -11.61 -36.45
N LEU A 20 26.73 -11.80 -35.28
CA LEU A 20 26.33 -12.81 -34.29
C LEU A 20 25.27 -12.19 -33.37
N ALA A 21 24.02 -12.65 -33.50
CA ALA A 21 22.93 -12.31 -32.61
C ALA A 21 22.75 -13.41 -31.54
N PRO A 22 22.46 -13.06 -30.27
CA PRO A 22 21.86 -13.97 -29.32
C PRO A 22 20.32 -13.79 -29.38
N ARG A 23 19.59 -14.87 -29.66
CA ARG A 23 18.12 -14.91 -29.48
C ARG A 23 17.73 -16.24 -28.82
N CYS A 24 17.50 -16.20 -27.51
CA CYS A 24 16.67 -17.20 -26.83
C CYS A 24 15.20 -16.82 -27.03
N GLY A 25 14.43 -17.76 -27.58
CA GLY A 25 13.02 -17.60 -27.93
C GLY A 25 12.09 -17.64 -26.72
N ALA A 26 11.05 -16.81 -26.76
CA ALA A 26 9.84 -16.93 -25.97
C ALA A 26 8.88 -17.96 -26.63
N PRO A 27 8.00 -18.63 -25.86
CA PRO A 27 7.03 -19.57 -26.42
C PRO A 27 5.85 -18.83 -27.06
N SER A 28 5.49 -19.22 -28.29
CA SER A 28 4.33 -18.71 -29.02
C SER A 28 3.12 -19.62 -28.78
N LEU A 29 2.01 -19.04 -28.31
CA LEU A 29 0.68 -19.65 -28.30
C LEU A 29 0.25 -19.96 -29.74
N ARG A 30 -0.10 -21.23 -30.01
CA ARG A 30 -0.85 -21.60 -31.21
C ARG A 30 -2.35 -21.57 -30.92
N LEU A 31 -3.04 -20.65 -31.60
CA LEU A 31 -4.47 -20.73 -31.89
C LEU A 31 -4.74 -22.00 -32.71
N VAL A 32 -5.79 -22.73 -32.33
CA VAL A 32 -6.40 -23.76 -33.16
C VAL A 32 -7.60 -23.12 -33.86
N GLU A 33 -7.56 -23.12 -35.19
CA GLU A 33 -8.63 -22.70 -36.07
C GLU A 33 -9.45 -23.92 -36.48
N GLN A 34 -10.75 -23.92 -36.15
CA GLN A 34 -11.72 -24.93 -36.62
C GLN A 34 -12.62 -24.29 -37.67
N SER A 35 -12.64 -24.89 -38.86
CA SER A 35 -13.62 -24.64 -39.92
C SER A 35 -14.74 -25.68 -39.85
N GLY A 36 -15.97 -25.24 -40.10
CA GLY A 36 -17.11 -26.13 -40.36
C GLY A 36 -18.46 -25.39 -40.25
N ALA A 37 -19.05 -25.06 -41.41
CA ALA A 37 -20.35 -24.42 -41.55
C ALA A 37 -21.47 -25.44 -41.87
N ALA A 38 -22.72 -24.94 -41.79
CA ALA A 38 -24.04 -25.56 -42.02
C ALA A 38 -24.65 -26.22 -40.77
N GLY A 39 -25.89 -25.97 -40.34
CA GLY A 39 -27.04 -25.31 -40.95
C GLY A 39 -28.27 -26.23 -40.88
N LEU A 40 -29.35 -25.74 -40.24
CA LEU A 40 -30.76 -26.17 -40.31
C LEU A 40 -31.33 -27.16 -39.26
N THR A 41 -32.27 -26.59 -38.47
CA THR A 41 -33.63 -27.06 -38.11
C THR A 41 -33.88 -28.36 -37.32
N GLY A 42 -34.65 -28.22 -36.22
CA GLY A 42 -35.74 -29.15 -35.87
C GLY A 42 -35.56 -30.00 -34.61
N LEU A 43 -36.26 -29.63 -33.52
CA LEU A 43 -36.75 -30.53 -32.46
C LEU A 43 -37.92 -31.38 -33.03
N PRO A 44 -38.25 -32.61 -32.55
CA PRO A 44 -38.71 -32.82 -31.15
C PRO A 44 -38.47 -34.21 -30.48
N LEU A 45 -38.70 -34.21 -29.15
CA LEU A 45 -39.32 -35.19 -28.21
C LEU A 45 -39.14 -36.74 -28.33
N THR A 46 -38.71 -37.31 -27.18
CA THR A 46 -39.13 -38.56 -26.47
C THR A 46 -39.03 -39.96 -27.10
N GLU A 47 -38.25 -40.85 -26.45
CA GLU A 47 -38.63 -42.20 -25.91
C GLU A 47 -37.35 -42.90 -25.37
N LEU A 48 -37.28 -43.30 -24.08
CA LEU A 48 -37.62 -44.58 -23.43
C LEU A 48 -36.60 -45.74 -23.59
N ALA A 49 -36.19 -46.30 -22.43
CA ALA A 49 -35.71 -47.67 -22.14
C ALA A 49 -34.26 -48.15 -22.50
N SER A 50 -33.40 -48.22 -21.45
CA SER A 50 -32.66 -49.38 -20.84
C SER A 50 -32.31 -50.67 -21.66
N PRO A 51 -31.49 -51.62 -21.14
CA PRO A 51 -30.04 -51.64 -20.85
C PRO A 51 -29.30 -52.87 -21.51
N HIS A 52 -28.00 -53.06 -21.18
CA HIS A 52 -27.15 -54.29 -21.25
C HIS A 52 -25.98 -54.42 -22.27
N ARG A 53 -24.89 -55.03 -21.72
CA ARG A 53 -23.66 -55.68 -22.27
C ARG A 53 -22.48 -54.76 -22.57
N GLN A 54 -21.30 -54.79 -21.91
CA GLN A 54 -20.42 -55.79 -21.26
C GLN A 54 -19.34 -56.38 -22.20
N ALA A 55 -18.10 -56.42 -21.65
CA ALA A 55 -16.84 -57.06 -22.14
C ALA A 55 -16.07 -56.28 -23.23
N SER A 56 -14.73 -56.21 -23.30
CA SER A 56 -13.58 -56.91 -22.69
C SER A 56 -12.29 -56.15 -23.14
N LEU A 57 -11.33 -55.79 -22.27
CA LEU A 57 -10.10 -56.55 -21.94
C LEU A 57 -9.07 -56.65 -23.10
N TRP A 58 -7.95 -55.91 -23.04
CA TRP A 58 -6.56 -56.42 -22.89
C TRP A 58 -5.49 -55.28 -22.82
N PRO A 59 -4.32 -55.53 -22.19
CA PRO A 59 -3.35 -54.49 -21.78
C PRO A 59 -2.03 -54.52 -22.58
N ALA A 60 -1.27 -53.42 -22.57
CA ALA A 60 0.15 -53.42 -22.96
C ALA A 60 1.01 -52.73 -21.88
N ARG A 61 2.09 -53.43 -21.50
CA ARG A 61 3.05 -53.18 -20.41
C ARG A 61 4.27 -52.36 -20.91
N PRO A 62 5.21 -51.97 -20.02
CA PRO A 62 5.90 -50.68 -20.04
C PRO A 62 7.28 -50.71 -20.72
N ALA A 63 7.76 -49.52 -21.11
CA ALA A 63 9.16 -49.31 -21.47
C ALA A 63 9.96 -48.87 -20.24
N SER A 64 11.00 -49.63 -19.94
CA SER A 64 12.04 -49.38 -18.93
C SER A 64 13.01 -48.26 -19.34
N PRO A 65 13.65 -47.54 -18.38
CA PRO A 65 14.58 -46.46 -18.67
C PRO A 65 16.00 -46.98 -18.96
N THR A 66 16.59 -46.51 -20.05
CA THR A 66 18.01 -46.76 -20.38
C THR A 66 18.91 -45.76 -19.66
N SER A 67 19.75 -46.26 -18.75
CA SER A 67 20.89 -45.58 -18.15
C SER A 67 22.14 -45.64 -19.04
N ARG A 68 22.78 -44.50 -19.30
CA ARG A 68 24.20 -44.34 -19.73
C ARG A 68 24.69 -42.93 -19.34
N PRO A 69 26.01 -42.62 -19.37
CA PRO A 69 27.00 -42.87 -18.33
C PRO A 69 27.49 -41.56 -17.66
N GLY A 70 28.02 -41.67 -16.44
CA GLY A 70 28.39 -40.54 -15.59
C GLY A 70 29.52 -39.64 -16.13
N GLY A 71 29.21 -38.35 -16.27
CA GLY A 71 30.18 -37.25 -16.17
C GLY A 71 30.37 -36.83 -14.72
N PRO A 72 31.52 -36.25 -14.33
CA PRO A 72 31.83 -35.97 -12.94
C PRO A 72 30.85 -34.93 -12.35
N CYS A 73 30.16 -35.32 -11.27
CA CYS A 73 29.23 -34.45 -10.52
C CYS A 73 29.86 -33.10 -10.18
N PRO A 74 29.11 -31.98 -10.26
CA PRO A 74 29.59 -30.62 -9.96
C PRO A 74 30.15 -30.48 -8.53
N LEU A 75 29.77 -31.38 -7.62
CA LEU A 75 30.30 -31.49 -6.26
C LEU A 75 31.80 -31.78 -6.20
N ARG A 76 32.38 -32.50 -7.17
CA ARG A 76 33.82 -32.80 -7.18
C ARG A 76 34.66 -31.60 -7.59
N ILE A 77 34.15 -30.77 -8.49
CA ILE A 77 34.84 -29.53 -8.92
C ILE A 77 34.82 -28.52 -7.77
N MET A 78 33.68 -28.38 -7.08
CA MET A 78 33.58 -27.49 -5.91
C MET A 78 34.51 -27.92 -4.78
N ALA A 79 34.62 -29.23 -4.50
CA ALA A 79 35.54 -29.75 -3.50
C ALA A 79 37.01 -29.44 -3.85
N LEU A 80 37.39 -29.54 -5.13
CA LEU A 80 38.74 -29.22 -5.58
C LEU A 80 39.05 -27.72 -5.41
N VAL A 81 38.14 -26.82 -5.83
CA VAL A 81 38.34 -25.37 -5.69
C VAL A 81 38.48 -24.97 -4.22
N ILE A 82 37.62 -25.52 -3.34
CA ILE A 82 37.68 -25.24 -1.91
C ILE A 82 38.99 -25.78 -1.30
N SER A 83 39.43 -26.98 -1.68
CA SER A 83 40.69 -27.54 -1.18
C SER A 83 41.92 -26.72 -1.61
N VAL A 84 41.94 -26.20 -2.84
CA VAL A 84 43.02 -25.33 -3.33
C VAL A 84 43.01 -23.98 -2.61
N GLY A 85 41.82 -23.39 -2.38
CA GLY A 85 41.69 -22.15 -1.62
C GLY A 85 42.14 -22.28 -0.16
N LEU A 86 41.74 -23.38 0.51
CA LEU A 86 42.13 -23.64 1.90
C LEU A 86 43.62 -23.95 2.02
N THR A 87 44.19 -24.74 1.12
CA THR A 87 45.63 -25.01 1.12
C THR A 87 46.44 -23.74 0.86
N TRP A 88 45.99 -22.83 -0.01
CA TRP A 88 46.64 -21.54 -0.22
C TRP A 88 46.57 -20.63 1.01
N LEU A 89 45.42 -20.58 1.68
CA LEU A 89 45.23 -19.79 2.91
C LEU A 89 46.12 -20.32 4.05
N VAL A 90 46.15 -21.64 4.24
CA VAL A 90 46.96 -22.28 5.29
C VAL A 90 48.45 -22.17 4.98
N ALA A 91 48.87 -22.32 3.73
CA ALA A 91 50.26 -22.11 3.32
C ALA A 91 50.70 -20.65 3.54
N SER A 92 49.82 -19.68 3.31
CA SER A 92 50.09 -18.25 3.55
C SER A 92 50.24 -17.93 5.04
N ILE A 93 49.52 -18.65 5.92
CA ILE A 93 49.63 -18.50 7.38
C ILE A 93 50.87 -19.21 7.94
N LEU A 94 51.23 -20.37 7.39
CA LEU A 94 52.34 -21.19 7.89
C LEU A 94 53.72 -20.74 7.38
N LEU A 95 53.80 -20.16 6.17
CA LEU A 95 55.05 -19.64 5.60
C LEU A 95 55.26 -18.13 5.86
N GLY A 96 54.28 -17.47 6.48
CA GLY A 96 54.35 -16.06 6.90
C GLY A 96 55.10 -15.88 8.21
N GLY A 97 56.43 -16.06 8.20
CA GLY A 97 57.32 -15.68 9.29
C GLY A 97 57.32 -14.15 9.56
N PRO A 98 57.69 -13.72 10.77
CA PRO A 98 57.40 -12.40 11.32
C PRO A 98 58.17 -11.30 10.60
N GLY A 99 57.46 -10.39 9.90
CA GLY A 99 58.09 -9.19 9.35
C GLY A 99 57.44 -8.55 8.12
N GLY A 100 56.37 -9.10 7.56
CA GLY A 100 55.65 -8.51 6.42
C GLY A 100 54.34 -7.83 6.85
N GLY A 101 54.43 -6.70 7.55
CA GLY A 101 53.26 -5.94 7.98
C GLY A 101 52.41 -5.49 6.80
N PHE A 102 51.13 -5.82 6.81
CA PHE A 102 50.10 -5.11 6.04
C PHE A 102 49.68 -3.87 6.84
N PRO A 103 50.05 -2.63 6.44
CA PRO A 103 49.56 -1.43 7.08
C PRO A 103 48.32 -0.94 6.32
N ARG A 104 47.20 -1.68 6.29
CA ARG A 104 45.92 -1.13 5.79
C ARG A 104 44.64 -1.95 6.00
N ILE A 105 44.45 -2.59 7.16
CA ILE A 105 43.13 -3.19 7.48
C ILE A 105 42.48 -2.53 8.72
N GLN A 106 43.22 -1.73 9.49
CA GLN A 106 42.61 -0.88 10.53
C GLN A 106 41.89 0.38 10.00
N GLN A 107 41.88 0.62 8.69
CA GLN A 107 41.02 1.65 8.07
C GLN A 107 39.70 1.10 7.51
N LEU A 108 39.42 -0.20 7.65
CA LEU A 108 38.10 -0.80 7.34
C LEU A 108 37.22 -1.01 8.58
N PHE A 109 37.78 -0.84 9.79
CA PHE A 109 37.02 -0.83 11.06
C PHE A 109 37.03 0.52 11.78
N ALA A 110 37.67 1.53 11.21
CA ALA A 110 37.48 2.92 11.59
C ALA A 110 36.66 3.62 10.49
N SER A 111 35.43 3.15 10.29
CA SER A 111 34.42 4.09 9.81
C SER A 111 34.35 5.17 10.89
N PRO A 112 34.52 6.47 10.60
CA PRO A 112 33.93 7.45 11.48
C PRO A 112 32.48 7.02 11.60
N GLU A 113 31.94 7.04 12.80
CA GLU A 113 30.52 6.93 13.00
C GLU A 113 29.86 7.70 11.85
N ASN A 114 29.19 6.96 10.96
CA ASN A 114 27.91 7.42 10.51
C ASN A 114 27.11 7.54 11.82
N SER A 115 27.36 8.61 12.57
CA SER A 115 26.37 9.66 12.69
C SER A 115 25.67 9.70 11.34
N VAL A 116 24.69 8.80 11.23
CA VAL A 116 23.35 9.25 10.98
C VAL A 116 23.29 10.52 11.81
N THR A 117 23.57 11.67 11.21
CA THR A 117 22.63 12.77 11.26
C THR A 117 21.29 12.15 10.83
N ALA A 118 20.74 11.33 11.73
CA ALA A 118 19.41 11.57 12.19
C ALA A 118 19.53 13.04 12.51
N GLU A 119 19.00 13.87 11.61
CA GLU A 119 18.21 15.00 12.08
C GLU A 119 17.69 14.59 13.44
N PRO A 120 18.06 15.28 14.53
CA PRO A 120 17.71 14.85 15.87
C PRO A 120 16.24 14.56 15.80
N ARG A 121 15.83 13.28 15.83
CA ARG A 121 14.47 12.86 15.42
C ARG A 121 13.58 13.77 16.23
N ALA A 122 12.99 14.78 15.57
CA ALA A 122 12.45 15.94 16.29
C ALA A 122 11.57 15.34 17.35
N ARG A 123 11.86 15.59 18.64
CA ARG A 123 11.23 14.85 19.74
C ARG A 123 9.73 14.93 19.50
N LYS A 124 9.17 13.80 19.03
CA LYS A 124 7.80 13.78 18.56
C LYS A 124 6.95 13.87 19.81
N TYR A 125 6.19 14.96 19.92
CA TYR A 125 5.25 15.13 21.01
C TYR A 125 4.07 14.17 20.82
N LYS A 126 3.07 14.26 21.70
CA LYS A 126 1.89 13.40 21.66
C LYS A 126 1.32 13.32 20.24
N CYS A 127 0.92 12.13 19.78
CA CYS A 127 0.44 11.83 18.44
C CYS A 127 1.39 12.19 17.29
N GLY A 128 2.68 12.37 17.58
CA GLY A 128 3.67 12.73 16.57
C GLY A 128 3.69 14.21 16.19
N LEU A 129 3.12 15.08 17.03
CA LEU A 129 3.06 16.52 16.78
C LEU A 129 4.46 17.15 16.77
N PRO A 130 4.69 18.22 15.99
CA PRO A 130 5.97 18.92 15.92
C PRO A 130 6.24 19.79 17.15
N GLN A 131 5.19 20.20 17.86
CA GLN A 131 5.26 21.07 19.04
C GLN A 131 4.32 20.54 20.14
N PRO A 132 4.59 20.82 21.43
CA PRO A 132 3.71 20.42 22.51
C PRO A 132 2.44 21.28 22.50
N CYS A 133 1.30 20.68 22.88
CA CYS A 133 0.08 21.44 23.12
C CYS A 133 0.16 22.27 24.41
N PRO A 134 -0.55 23.41 24.50
CA PRO A 134 -0.71 24.15 25.74
C PRO A 134 -1.39 23.33 26.84
N GLU A 135 -1.33 23.81 28.08
CA GLU A 135 -2.05 23.21 29.21
C GLU A 135 -3.57 23.18 28.94
N GLU A 136 -4.26 22.19 29.53
CA GLU A 136 -5.71 21.98 29.33
C GLU A 136 -6.13 21.83 27.85
N HIS A 137 -5.25 21.31 26.99
CA HIS A 137 -5.59 20.94 25.61
C HIS A 137 -5.32 19.46 25.34
N LEU A 138 -6.10 18.90 24.43
CA LEU A 138 -5.95 17.53 23.93
C LEU A 138 -5.25 17.59 22.57
N ALA A 139 -4.09 16.94 22.47
CA ALA A 139 -3.32 16.78 21.25
C ALA A 139 -3.95 15.69 20.37
N PHE A 140 -4.18 15.99 19.09
CA PHE A 140 -4.73 15.03 18.15
C PHE A 140 -4.01 15.04 16.81
N ARG A 141 -4.10 13.90 16.12
CA ARG A 141 -3.70 13.77 14.71
C ARG A 141 -4.69 12.86 13.98
N VAL A 142 -5.25 13.36 12.89
CA VAL A 142 -6.19 12.65 12.02
C VAL A 142 -5.59 12.59 10.62
N VAL A 143 -5.56 11.40 10.05
CA VAL A 143 -5.09 11.14 8.69
C VAL A 143 -6.19 10.39 7.93
N SER A 144 -6.59 10.88 6.77
CA SER A 144 -7.52 10.16 5.90
C SER A 144 -6.85 8.92 5.29
N GLY A 145 -7.65 8.03 4.72
CA GLY A 145 -7.11 6.94 3.92
C GLY A 145 -6.42 7.46 2.65
N ALA A 146 -5.46 6.69 2.15
CA ALA A 146 -4.84 6.90 0.84
C ALA A 146 -5.44 5.90 -0.14
N ALA A 147 -6.27 6.42 -1.06
CA ALA A 147 -7.11 5.61 -1.94
C ALA A 147 -7.88 4.54 -1.14
N ASN A 148 -7.78 3.28 -1.58
CA ASN A 148 -8.37 2.10 -0.96
C ASN A 148 -7.32 1.12 -0.40
N VAL A 149 -6.07 1.56 -0.24
CA VAL A 149 -4.94 0.70 0.13
C VAL A 149 -4.42 0.96 1.53
N ILE A 150 -4.36 2.23 1.96
CA ILE A 150 -3.90 2.61 3.28
C ILE A 150 -5.08 3.20 4.03
N GLY A 151 -5.48 2.55 5.12
CA GLY A 151 -6.58 3.02 5.94
C GLY A 151 -6.22 4.27 6.76
N PRO A 152 -7.25 4.98 7.27
CA PRO A 152 -7.08 6.19 8.03
C PRO A 152 -6.46 5.93 9.40
N LYS A 153 -6.01 7.00 10.05
CA LYS A 153 -5.45 6.97 11.40
C LYS A 153 -6.05 8.10 12.23
N ILE A 154 -6.51 7.78 13.43
CA ILE A 154 -7.00 8.76 14.40
C ILE A 154 -6.25 8.53 15.71
N CYS A 155 -5.50 9.54 16.14
CA CYS A 155 -4.76 9.57 17.40
C CYS A 155 -5.23 10.73 18.26
N LEU A 156 -5.39 10.48 19.56
CA LEU A 156 -5.69 11.49 20.57
C LEU A 156 -4.88 11.19 21.84
N GLU A 157 -4.15 12.18 22.35
CA GLU A 157 -3.36 12.05 23.59
C GLU A 157 -2.46 10.79 23.59
N ASP A 158 -1.70 10.59 22.50
CA ASP A 158 -0.86 9.40 22.24
C ASP A 158 -1.60 8.05 22.15
N ARG A 159 -2.92 8.05 22.24
CA ARG A 159 -3.73 6.84 22.07
C ARG A 159 -4.23 6.75 20.65
N MET A 160 -3.81 5.69 19.97
CA MET A 160 -4.35 5.32 18.66
C MET A 160 -5.79 4.81 18.83
N LEU A 161 -6.75 5.64 18.43
CA LEU A 161 -8.18 5.33 18.48
C LEU A 161 -8.60 4.44 17.31
N MET A 162 -8.19 4.81 16.10
CA MET A 162 -8.48 4.07 14.87
C MET A 162 -7.23 3.95 14.01
N SER A 163 -6.97 2.75 13.48
CA SER A 163 -5.91 2.52 12.48
C SER A 163 -6.06 1.15 11.81
N SER A 164 -5.45 0.95 10.65
CA SER A 164 -5.36 -0.38 10.01
C SER A 164 -4.69 -1.43 10.90
N VAL A 165 -3.75 -1.04 11.76
CA VAL A 165 -3.05 -1.97 12.67
C VAL A 165 -3.96 -2.44 13.81
N LYS A 166 -4.98 -1.64 14.16
CA LYS A 166 -6.00 -2.01 15.17
C LYS A 166 -7.17 -2.78 14.57
N ASP A 167 -7.17 -3.00 13.26
CA ASP A 167 -8.24 -3.70 12.53
C ASP A 167 -9.65 -3.14 12.80
N ASN A 168 -9.75 -1.83 12.98
CA ASN A 168 -11.00 -1.14 13.30
C ASN A 168 -11.33 0.00 12.32
N VAL A 169 -10.79 -0.07 11.10
CA VAL A 169 -11.02 0.89 10.02
C VAL A 169 -11.63 0.20 8.81
N GLY A 170 -12.46 0.92 8.07
CA GLY A 170 -13.15 0.40 6.89
C GLY A 170 -13.44 1.49 5.88
N ARG A 171 -13.82 1.08 4.66
CA ARG A 171 -14.27 2.01 3.61
C ARG A 171 -15.39 2.91 4.14
N GLY A 172 -15.43 4.16 3.68
CA GLY A 172 -16.42 5.15 4.05
C GLY A 172 -15.94 6.13 5.10
N LEU A 173 -16.77 6.36 6.12
CA LEU A 173 -16.48 7.28 7.22
C LEU A 173 -16.01 6.51 8.45
N ASN A 174 -14.83 6.84 8.93
CA ASN A 174 -14.27 6.28 10.16
C ASN A 174 -14.43 7.32 11.26
N ILE A 175 -15.23 6.99 12.28
CA ILE A 175 -15.65 7.96 13.29
C ILE A 175 -15.26 7.47 14.68
N ALA A 176 -14.58 8.33 15.44
CA ALA A 176 -14.29 8.11 16.85
C ALA A 176 -14.97 9.20 17.70
N LEU A 177 -15.72 8.75 18.70
CA LEU A 177 -16.41 9.57 19.68
C LEU A 177 -15.61 9.61 20.97
N VAL A 178 -15.35 10.80 21.47
CA VAL A 178 -14.51 11.00 22.64
C VAL A 178 -15.19 11.95 23.61
N ASN A 179 -15.09 11.67 24.90
CA ASN A 179 -15.54 12.59 25.93
C ASN A 179 -14.64 13.85 25.96
N GLY A 180 -15.20 15.04 25.74
CA GLY A 180 -14.43 16.29 25.69
C GLY A 180 -13.86 16.77 27.02
N VAL A 181 -14.25 16.16 28.14
CA VAL A 181 -13.75 16.45 29.49
C VAL A 181 -12.61 15.49 29.87
N SER A 182 -12.86 14.18 29.80
CA SER A 182 -11.85 13.16 30.18
C SER A 182 -10.86 12.85 29.05
N GLY A 183 -11.22 13.16 27.80
CA GLY A 183 -10.47 12.75 26.62
C GLY A 183 -10.55 11.25 26.34
N GLU A 184 -11.43 10.49 27.00
CA GLU A 184 -11.55 9.04 26.80
C GLU A 184 -12.41 8.67 25.59
N LEU A 185 -12.04 7.56 24.94
CA LEU A 185 -12.80 7.01 23.83
C LEU A 185 -14.13 6.45 24.35
N ILE A 186 -15.23 6.92 23.79
CA ILE A 186 -16.57 6.39 24.04
C ILE A 186 -16.82 5.23 23.09
N GLU A 187 -16.70 5.48 21.78
CA GLU A 187 -16.91 4.46 20.75
C GLU A 187 -16.17 4.84 19.46
N ALA A 188 -15.72 3.85 18.69
CA ALA A 188 -15.13 4.05 17.38
C ALA A 188 -15.70 3.03 16.39
N ARG A 189 -16.14 3.50 15.21
CA ARG A 189 -16.76 2.65 14.19
C ARG A 189 -16.51 3.18 12.78
N ALA A 190 -16.44 2.27 11.82
CA ALA A 190 -16.42 2.58 10.39
C ALA A 190 -17.81 2.38 9.77
N PHE A 191 -18.21 3.28 8.88
CA PHE A 191 -19.50 3.27 8.19
C PHE A 191 -19.26 3.30 6.67
N ASP A 192 -19.63 2.23 5.98
CA ASP A 192 -19.45 2.12 4.52
C ASP A 192 -20.44 3.01 3.78
N MET A 193 -19.96 4.13 3.24
CA MET A 193 -20.76 5.10 2.48
C MET A 193 -20.84 4.78 0.98
N TRP A 194 -20.33 3.62 0.55
CA TRP A 194 -20.46 3.12 -0.82
C TRP A 194 -21.53 2.03 -0.93
N ALA A 195 -21.39 0.96 -0.14
CA ALA A 195 -22.28 -0.22 -0.19
C ALA A 195 -23.11 -0.43 1.09
N GLY A 196 -22.81 0.30 2.17
CA GLY A 196 -23.50 0.15 3.46
C GLY A 196 -24.81 0.94 3.57
N ASP A 197 -25.45 0.79 4.72
CA ASP A 197 -26.66 1.54 5.09
C ASP A 197 -26.30 2.81 5.88
N VAL A 198 -26.75 3.96 5.38
CA VAL A 198 -26.57 5.26 6.05
C VAL A 198 -27.35 5.34 7.38
N ASN A 199 -28.38 4.53 7.58
CA ASN A 199 -29.16 4.53 8.82
C ASN A 199 -28.32 4.11 10.04
N ASP A 200 -27.31 3.28 9.86
CA ASP A 200 -26.44 2.86 10.97
C ASP A 200 -25.56 4.02 11.45
N LEU A 201 -25.13 4.89 10.54
CA LEU A 201 -24.45 6.14 10.88
C LEU A 201 -25.39 7.09 11.64
N LEU A 202 -26.65 7.22 11.21
CA LEU A 202 -27.64 8.06 11.88
C LEU A 202 -27.91 7.58 13.31
N LYS A 203 -28.07 6.27 13.52
CA LYS A 203 -28.25 5.68 14.86
C LYS A 203 -27.05 5.91 15.76
N PHE A 204 -25.85 6.00 15.19
CA PHE A 204 -24.61 6.24 15.92
C PHE A 204 -24.43 7.72 16.34
N ILE A 205 -24.80 8.67 15.47
CA ILE A 205 -24.58 10.11 15.71
C ILE A 205 -25.73 10.78 16.49
N ARG A 206 -26.97 10.29 16.37
CA ARG A 206 -28.12 10.88 17.08
C ARG A 206 -28.00 10.87 18.61
N PRO A 207 -27.56 9.79 19.29
CA PRO A 207 -27.52 9.72 20.75
C PRO A 207 -26.33 10.48 21.39
N LEU A 208 -25.60 11.30 20.64
CA LEU A 208 -24.46 12.04 21.17
C LEU A 208 -24.87 13.07 22.22
N HIS A 209 -24.26 12.97 23.40
CA HIS A 209 -24.36 13.98 24.45
C HIS A 209 -23.54 15.22 24.09
N GLU A 210 -23.99 16.38 24.56
CA GLU A 210 -23.24 17.63 24.42
C GLU A 210 -21.84 17.51 25.03
N GLY A 211 -20.83 18.06 24.37
CA GLY A 211 -19.43 17.95 24.79
C GLY A 211 -18.72 16.69 24.33
N THR A 212 -19.39 15.82 23.58
CA THR A 212 -18.71 14.75 22.84
C THR A 212 -17.96 15.34 21.65
N LEU A 213 -16.65 15.04 21.57
CA LEU A 213 -15.82 15.30 20.41
C LEU A 213 -16.04 14.21 19.36
N VAL A 214 -16.11 14.60 18.10
CA VAL A 214 -16.37 13.70 16.98
C VAL A 214 -15.22 13.84 15.98
N PHE A 215 -14.37 12.80 15.91
CA PHE A 215 -13.28 12.71 14.94
C PHE A 215 -13.75 11.90 13.75
N VAL A 216 -13.51 12.41 12.54
CA VAL A 216 -13.92 11.79 11.29
C VAL A 216 -12.75 11.75 10.32
N ALA A 217 -12.52 10.58 9.72
CA ALA A 217 -11.57 10.39 8.64
C ALA A 217 -12.20 9.58 7.50
N SER A 218 -12.12 10.07 6.27
CA SER A 218 -12.60 9.34 5.10
C SER A 218 -11.64 8.23 4.69
N TYR A 219 -12.18 7.16 4.08
CA TYR A 219 -11.40 6.11 3.44
C TYR A 219 -12.10 5.61 2.17
N ASP A 220 -11.40 5.62 1.04
CA ASP A 220 -11.92 5.29 -0.30
C ASP A 220 -13.06 6.21 -0.78
N ASP A 221 -14.28 6.08 -0.25
CA ASP A 221 -15.42 6.93 -0.63
C ASP A 221 -16.33 7.31 0.56
N PRO A 222 -16.38 8.59 0.97
CA PRO A 222 -17.20 9.03 2.10
C PRO A 222 -18.62 9.49 1.75
N ALA A 223 -19.00 9.62 0.47
CA ALA A 223 -20.13 10.48 0.11
C ALA A 223 -21.28 9.81 -0.66
N THR A 224 -21.07 8.67 -1.34
CA THR A 224 -22.07 8.12 -2.29
C THR A 224 -23.45 7.87 -1.66
N LYS A 225 -23.48 7.38 -0.42
CA LYS A 225 -24.72 7.11 0.34
C LYS A 225 -25.12 8.25 1.29
N MET A 226 -24.39 9.36 1.30
CA MET A 226 -24.66 10.45 2.24
C MET A 226 -25.93 11.21 1.85
N ASN A 227 -26.92 11.20 2.74
CA ASN A 227 -28.18 11.93 2.56
C ASN A 227 -28.13 13.34 3.19
N GLU A 228 -29.15 14.15 2.89
CA GLU A 228 -29.26 15.52 3.42
C GLU A 228 -29.32 15.56 4.95
N GLU A 229 -29.97 14.57 5.58
CA GLU A 229 -30.02 14.46 7.03
C GLU A 229 -28.63 14.26 7.65
N THR A 230 -27.82 13.36 7.09
CA THR A 230 -26.45 13.11 7.55
C THR A 230 -25.60 14.37 7.37
N ARG A 231 -25.73 15.06 6.24
CA ARG A 231 -25.03 16.34 5.99
C ARG A 231 -25.43 17.40 6.99
N LYS A 232 -26.71 17.46 7.36
CA LYS A 232 -27.22 18.37 8.39
C LYS A 232 -26.64 18.03 9.76
N LEU A 233 -26.60 16.75 10.15
CA LEU A 233 -26.00 16.34 11.43
C LEU A 233 -24.53 16.77 11.55
N PHE A 234 -23.71 16.53 10.52
CA PHE A 234 -22.32 16.98 10.54
C PHE A 234 -22.19 18.52 10.46
N SER A 235 -23.11 19.20 9.77
CA SER A 235 -23.18 20.66 9.77
C SER A 235 -23.44 21.22 11.16
N ASP A 236 -24.32 20.56 11.92
CA ASP A 236 -24.69 20.88 13.31
C ASP A 236 -23.55 20.51 14.30
N LEU A 237 -22.66 19.58 13.92
CA LEU A 237 -21.41 19.28 14.64
C LEU A 237 -20.26 20.27 14.32
N GLY A 238 -20.49 21.19 13.39
CA GLY A 238 -19.55 22.28 13.05
C GLY A 238 -18.87 22.15 11.69
N SER A 239 -19.19 21.16 10.85
CA SER A 239 -18.60 21.04 9.51
C SER A 239 -19.10 22.14 8.55
N LYS A 240 -18.19 22.65 7.74
CA LYS A 240 -18.45 23.53 6.59
C LYS A 240 -18.53 22.73 5.29
N ASN A 241 -17.60 21.80 5.09
CA ASN A 241 -17.39 21.14 3.80
C ASN A 241 -18.33 19.93 3.57
N VAL A 242 -19.00 19.43 4.61
CA VAL A 242 -19.89 18.26 4.49
C VAL A 242 -21.03 18.47 3.49
N LYS A 243 -21.42 19.72 3.22
CA LYS A 243 -22.44 20.03 2.20
C LYS A 243 -21.98 19.70 0.78
N ASP A 244 -20.68 19.85 0.54
CA ASP A 244 -20.07 19.75 -0.79
C ASP A 244 -19.30 18.43 -1.00
N LEU A 245 -19.23 17.56 0.02
CA LEU A 245 -18.57 16.26 -0.08
C LEU A 245 -19.15 15.42 -1.21
N ALA A 246 -18.26 14.97 -2.10
CA ALA A 246 -18.56 14.17 -3.27
C ALA A 246 -17.76 12.85 -3.29
N PHE A 247 -18.02 12.05 -4.33
CA PHE A 247 -17.45 10.73 -4.50
C PHE A 247 -15.92 10.72 -4.43
N ARG A 248 -15.38 9.93 -3.49
CA ARG A 248 -13.94 9.77 -3.20
C ARG A 248 -13.20 11.03 -2.76
N ASP A 249 -13.91 12.05 -2.31
CA ASP A 249 -13.23 13.19 -1.70
C ASP A 249 -12.45 12.75 -0.45
N SER A 250 -11.25 13.30 -0.27
CA SER A 250 -10.51 13.15 0.99
C SER A 250 -11.07 14.17 1.98
N TRP A 251 -11.42 13.72 3.18
CA TRP A 251 -12.00 14.56 4.21
C TRP A 251 -11.56 14.11 5.59
N VAL A 252 -11.11 15.09 6.38
CA VAL A 252 -10.83 14.93 7.80
C VAL A 252 -11.52 16.06 8.55
N PHE A 253 -12.18 15.72 9.64
CA PHE A 253 -12.98 16.66 10.40
C PHE A 253 -12.94 16.30 11.88
N VAL A 254 -12.81 17.34 12.71
CA VAL A 254 -13.01 17.21 14.15
C VAL A 254 -14.06 18.21 14.57
N GLY A 255 -15.19 17.72 15.06
CA GLY A 255 -16.32 18.51 15.53
C GLY A 255 -16.63 18.25 17.00
N ALA A 256 -17.66 18.92 17.50
CA ALA A 256 -18.19 18.69 18.83
C ALA A 256 -19.70 18.84 18.85
N LYS A 257 -20.39 18.03 19.65
CA LYS A 257 -21.82 18.20 19.88
C LYS A 257 -22.07 19.44 20.76
N GLY A 258 -22.95 20.34 20.28
CA GLY A 258 -23.27 21.60 20.96
C GLY A 258 -22.28 22.73 20.66
N VAL A 259 -21.56 22.65 19.53
CA VAL A 259 -20.73 23.78 19.05
C VAL A 259 -21.62 24.80 18.35
N GLN A 260 -21.50 26.08 18.71
CA GLN A 260 -22.27 27.15 18.06
C GLN A 260 -21.60 27.67 16.78
N ASN A 261 -20.27 27.56 16.71
CA ASN A 261 -19.48 28.00 15.58
C ASN A 261 -18.98 26.82 14.75
N LYS A 262 -18.58 27.11 13.52
CA LYS A 262 -17.93 26.10 12.68
C LYS A 262 -16.58 25.70 13.27
N SER A 263 -16.24 24.43 13.13
CA SER A 263 -14.97 23.90 13.63
C SER A 263 -13.80 24.51 12.86
N PRO A 264 -12.70 24.89 13.54
CA PRO A 264 -11.45 25.23 12.87
C PRO A 264 -10.70 23.99 12.35
N PHE A 265 -11.09 22.79 12.79
CA PHE A 265 -10.41 21.54 12.47
C PHE A 265 -11.16 20.79 11.37
N GLU A 266 -10.99 21.25 10.14
CA GLU A 266 -11.56 20.59 8.96
C GLU A 266 -10.67 20.79 7.74
N GLN A 267 -10.40 19.71 7.00
CA GLN A 267 -9.73 19.77 5.70
C GLN A 267 -10.47 18.88 4.69
N HIS A 268 -10.47 19.31 3.43
CA HIS A 268 -11.15 18.64 2.33
C HIS A 268 -10.33 18.81 1.04
N VAL A 269 -10.20 17.72 0.29
CA VAL A 269 -9.63 17.74 -1.08
C VAL A 269 -10.60 17.03 -1.98
N LYS A 270 -11.06 17.76 -3.00
CA LYS A 270 -11.99 17.25 -3.99
C LYS A 270 -11.32 16.25 -4.92
N ASN A 271 -12.01 15.16 -5.20
CA ASN A 271 -11.63 14.22 -6.23
C ASN A 271 -11.75 14.87 -7.61
N SER A 272 -10.63 14.94 -8.32
CA SER A 272 -10.59 15.49 -9.67
C SER A 272 -9.50 14.83 -10.51
N LYS A 273 -9.87 14.38 -11.71
CA LYS A 273 -8.96 13.67 -12.62
C LYS A 273 -7.66 14.42 -12.93
N HIS A 274 -7.66 15.75 -12.85
CA HIS A 274 -6.49 16.58 -13.19
C HIS A 274 -5.60 16.93 -11.99
N SER A 275 -6.09 16.84 -10.75
CA SER A 275 -5.33 17.20 -9.54
C SER A 275 -5.06 16.01 -8.62
N ASN A 276 -5.64 14.85 -8.91
CA ASN A 276 -5.48 13.66 -8.10
C ASN A 276 -4.03 13.16 -8.08
N LYS A 277 -3.56 12.83 -6.87
CA LYS A 277 -2.25 12.22 -6.65
C LYS A 277 -2.23 10.74 -7.00
N TYR A 278 -3.35 10.05 -6.82
CA TYR A 278 -3.51 8.63 -7.15
C TYR A 278 -4.46 8.47 -8.34
N GLU A 279 -4.45 7.29 -8.97
CA GLU A 279 -5.31 7.01 -10.12
C GLU A 279 -6.79 6.94 -9.72
N GLY A 280 -7.47 8.10 -9.74
CA GLY A 280 -8.90 8.20 -9.38
C GLY A 280 -9.18 8.44 -7.90
N TRP A 281 -8.17 8.81 -7.10
CA TRP A 281 -8.33 9.31 -5.73
C TRP A 281 -7.44 10.54 -5.46
N PRO A 282 -7.92 11.51 -4.69
CA PRO A 282 -7.12 12.65 -4.24
C PRO A 282 -6.06 12.22 -3.23
N GLU A 283 -5.15 13.14 -2.88
CA GLU A 283 -4.14 12.85 -1.86
C GLU A 283 -4.76 12.62 -0.48
N ALA A 284 -4.04 11.89 0.37
CA ALA A 284 -4.43 11.71 1.75
C ALA A 284 -4.22 13.02 2.52
N LEU A 285 -5.19 13.36 3.35
CA LEU A 285 -5.17 14.53 4.21
C LEU A 285 -4.59 14.18 5.56
N GLU A 286 -3.85 15.11 6.13
CA GLU A 286 -3.36 15.05 7.50
C GLU A 286 -3.70 16.35 8.20
N MET A 287 -4.29 16.22 9.38
CA MET A 287 -4.64 17.34 10.25
C MET A 287 -4.22 17.03 11.66
N GLU A 288 -3.49 17.96 12.25
CA GLU A 288 -3.04 17.90 13.63
C GLU A 288 -3.41 19.18 14.35
N GLY A 289 -3.51 19.11 15.68
CA GLY A 289 -3.83 20.28 16.47
C GLY A 289 -4.05 19.97 17.95
N CYS A 290 -4.46 21.02 18.65
CA CYS A 290 -4.73 21.01 20.08
C CYS A 290 -6.15 21.49 20.32
N ILE A 291 -7.00 20.66 20.92
CA ILE A 291 -8.40 20.99 21.22
C ILE A 291 -8.48 21.45 22.67
N PRO A 292 -9.03 22.64 22.98
CA PRO A 292 -9.25 23.06 24.36
C PRO A 292 -10.14 22.04 25.08
N ARG A 293 -9.67 21.53 26.23
CA ARG A 293 -10.43 20.59 27.05
C ARG A 293 -11.61 21.32 27.66
N ARG A 294 -12.79 20.69 27.66
CA ARG A 294 -13.93 21.26 28.37
C ARG A 294 -13.67 21.15 29.86
N THR A 295 -13.74 22.27 30.57
CA THR A 295 -13.88 22.25 32.01
C THR A 295 -15.28 21.74 32.35
N THR A 296 -15.39 20.86 33.35
CA THR A 296 -16.68 20.61 33.98
C THR A 296 -17.15 21.95 34.52
N ALA A 297 -18.20 22.52 33.95
CA ALA A 297 -18.84 23.68 34.55
C ALA A 297 -19.30 23.24 35.96
N SER A 298 -18.69 23.81 37.00
CA SER A 298 -19.18 23.75 38.38
C SER A 298 -20.50 24.51 38.52
#